data_AF-A0A534XD13-F1
#
_entry.id   AF-A0A534XD13-F1
#
_cell.length_a   1.000
_cell.length_b   1.000
_cell.length_c   1.000
_cell.angle_alpha   90.00
_cell.angle_beta   90.00
_cell.angle_gamma   90.00
#
_symmetry.space_group_name_H-M   'P 1'
#
loop_
_entity.id
_entity.type
_entity.pdbx_description
1 polymer ?
#
loop_
_entity_poly.entity_id
_entity_poly.type
_entity_poly.pdbx_seq_one_letter_code
_entity_poly.pdbx_strand_id
1 'polypeptide(L)'
;MVPRDTAAAWVERLVAADWPRADAYAFVLTQIARATGDRERDLDGTHRERLARRLEAMPAGARAARVVREAVPLEAPDEARLLDEALPAGLRLRG
;
A
#
# COMPACT_ATOMS: atom_id res chain seq x y z
N MET A 1 0.05 15.14 8.75
CA MET A 1 -0.31 14.80 7.36
C MET A 1 0.91 15.06 6.49
N VAL A 2 1.37 14.08 5.72
CA VAL A 2 2.56 14.24 4.86
C VAL A 2 2.12 14.93 3.56
N PRO A 3 2.83 15.95 3.05
CA PRO A 3 2.52 16.56 1.76
C PRO A 3 2.59 15.56 0.59
N ARG A 4 1.71 15.71 -0.41
CA ARG A 4 1.61 14.82 -1.58
C ARG A 4 2.94 14.61 -2.29
N ASP A 5 3.70 15.67 -2.52
CA ASP A 5 4.99 15.60 -3.22
C ASP A 5 6.03 14.78 -2.45
N THR A 6 6.04 14.91 -1.11
CA THR A 6 6.92 14.13 -0.23
C THR A 6 6.54 12.65 -0.27
N ALA A 7 5.24 12.33 -0.24
CA ALA A 7 4.76 10.96 -0.34
C ALA A 7 5.10 10.34 -1.72
N ALA A 8 4.93 11.11 -2.80
CA ALA A 8 5.28 10.67 -4.16
C ALA A 8 6.77 10.35 -4.29
N ALA A 9 7.65 11.22 -3.80
CA ALA A 9 9.10 11.00 -3.82
C ALA A 9 9.52 9.76 -3.00
N TRP A 10 8.86 9.49 -1.87
CA TRP A 10 9.11 8.28 -1.10
C TRP A 10 8.67 7.02 -1.85
N VAL A 11 7.47 7.04 -2.44
CA VAL A 11 6.96 5.88 -3.19
C VAL A 11 7.79 5.58 -4.43
N GLU A 12 8.22 6.59 -5.20
CA GLU A 12 9.12 6.35 -6.34
C GLU A 12 10.41 5.66 -5.92
N ARG A 13 11.05 6.15 -4.85
CA ARG A 13 12.29 5.60 -4.33
C ARG A 13 12.10 4.18 -3.81
N LEU A 14 11.03 3.94 -3.07
CA LEU A 14 10.75 2.64 -2.45
C LEU A 14 10.27 1.60 -3.47
N VAL A 15 9.53 1.99 -4.51
CA VAL A 15 9.13 1.11 -5.62
C VAL A 15 10.34 0.73 -6.47
N ALA A 16 11.33 1.60 -6.62
CA ALA A 16 12.57 1.31 -7.36
C ALA A 16 13.61 0.55 -6.53
N ALA A 17 13.48 0.54 -5.20
CA ALA A 17 14.43 -0.11 -4.30
C ALA A 17 14.38 -1.63 -4.38
N ASP A 18 15.47 -2.24 -3.94
CA ASP A 18 15.51 -3.67 -3.65
C ASP A 18 14.71 -3.96 -2.38
N TRP A 19 13.93 -5.04 -2.35
CA TRP A 19 13.06 -5.38 -1.22
C TRP A 19 13.62 -6.60 -0.48
N PRO A 20 14.63 -6.42 0.41
CA PRO A 20 15.25 -7.53 1.13
C PRO A 20 14.28 -8.27 2.06
N ARG A 21 13.16 -7.62 2.42
CA ARG A 21 12.01 -8.21 3.12
C ARG A 21 10.74 -7.88 2.36
N ALA A 22 10.52 -8.56 1.24
CA ALA A 22 9.46 -8.26 0.29
C ALA A 22 8.10 -7.99 0.96
N ASP A 23 7.67 -8.85 1.87
CA ASP A 23 6.35 -8.72 2.52
C ASP A 23 6.25 -7.48 3.44
N ALA A 24 7.32 -7.14 4.15
CA ALA A 24 7.34 -5.95 5.01
C ALA A 24 7.32 -4.66 4.19
N TYR A 25 8.05 -4.63 3.05
CA TYR A 25 8.02 -3.52 2.12
C TYR A 25 6.66 -3.37 1.46
N ALA A 26 6.08 -4.49 1.00
CA ALA A 26 4.75 -4.54 0.42
C ALA A 26 3.68 -3.98 1.38
N PHE A 27 3.73 -4.39 2.65
CA PHE A 27 2.82 -3.90 3.67
C PHE A 27 2.95 -2.38 3.87
N VAL A 28 4.15 -1.87 4.15
CA VAL A 28 4.37 -0.44 4.43
C VAL A 28 3.96 0.41 3.22
N LEU A 29 4.34 -0.01 2.01
CA LEU A 29 3.99 0.71 0.79
C LEU A 29 2.50 0.71 0.49
N THR A 30 1.80 -0.40 0.77
CA THR A 30 0.35 -0.47 0.64
C THR A 30 -0.33 0.53 1.58
N GLN A 31 0.16 0.66 2.82
CA GLN A 31 -0.40 1.64 3.78
C GLN A 31 -0.15 3.09 3.36
N ILE A 32 1.03 3.39 2.81
CA ILE A 32 1.37 4.75 2.35
C ILE A 32 0.58 5.11 1.07
N ALA A 33 0.39 4.14 0.18
CA ALA A 33 -0.20 4.36 -1.14
C ALA A 33 -1.70 4.06 -1.24
N ARG A 34 -2.32 3.61 -0.15
CA ARG A 34 -3.76 3.37 -0.08
C ARG A 34 -4.50 4.62 -0.51
N ALA A 35 -5.41 4.45 -1.45
CA ALA A 35 -6.25 5.53 -1.89
C ALA A 35 -7.30 5.86 -0.82
N THR A 36 -7.34 7.13 -0.41
CA THR A 36 -8.20 7.66 0.64
C THR A 36 -9.42 8.37 0.08
N GLY A 37 -9.45 8.64 -1.23
CA GLY A 37 -10.51 9.40 -1.90
C GLY A 37 -10.32 10.92 -1.83
N ASP A 38 -9.30 11.38 -1.11
CA ASP A 38 -8.89 12.78 -1.03
C ASP A 38 -7.73 13.04 -2.01
N ARG A 39 -8.00 13.81 -3.08
CA ARG A 39 -7.00 14.10 -4.14
C ARG A 39 -5.78 14.88 -3.64
N GLU A 40 -5.89 15.59 -2.52
CA GLU A 40 -4.74 16.31 -1.94
C GLU A 40 -3.81 15.38 -1.16
N ARG A 41 -4.31 14.22 -0.74
CA ARG A 41 -3.57 13.22 0.05
C ARG A 41 -3.17 12.00 -0.75
N ASP A 42 -3.95 11.69 -1.79
CA ASP A 42 -3.72 10.53 -2.62
C ASP A 42 -2.51 10.74 -3.54
N LEU A 43 -1.69 9.70 -3.64
CA LEU A 43 -0.66 9.60 -4.65
C LEU A 43 -1.28 9.67 -6.05
N ASP A 44 -0.53 10.23 -6.99
CA ASP A 44 -0.92 10.23 -8.40
C ASP A 44 -1.24 8.80 -8.87
N GLY A 45 -2.24 8.68 -9.74
CA GLY A 45 -2.70 7.38 -10.25
C GLY A 45 -1.58 6.58 -10.92
N THR A 46 -0.61 7.26 -11.53
CA THR A 46 0.54 6.64 -12.19
C THR A 46 1.44 5.90 -11.18
N HIS A 47 1.73 6.56 -10.05
CA HIS A 47 2.54 5.97 -8.98
C HIS A 47 1.84 4.80 -8.30
N ARG A 48 0.53 4.96 -8.04
CA ARG A 48 -0.30 3.90 -7.46
C ARG A 48 -0.36 2.68 -8.37
N GLU A 49 -0.55 2.87 -9.67
CA GLU A 49 -0.61 1.76 -10.62
C GLU A 49 0.74 1.02 -10.74
N ARG A 50 1.87 1.75 -10.72
CA ARG A 50 3.19 1.13 -10.75
C ARG A 50 3.45 0.25 -9.52
N LEU A 51 3.08 0.74 -8.34
CA LEU A 51 3.17 -0.04 -7.11
C LEU A 51 2.22 -1.24 -7.14
N ALA A 52 0.97 -1.04 -7.56
CA ALA A 52 -0.02 -2.09 -7.63
C ALA A 52 0.43 -3.26 -8.54
N ARG A 53 1.02 -2.96 -9.70
CA ARG A 53 1.60 -3.99 -10.58
C ARG A 53 2.73 -4.79 -9.92
N ARG A 54 3.59 -4.11 -9.16
CA ARG A 54 4.69 -4.78 -8.44
C ARG A 54 4.15 -5.67 -7.31
N LEU A 55 3.14 -5.21 -6.58
CA LEU A 55 2.45 -5.99 -5.56
C LEU A 55 1.75 -7.21 -6.16
N GLU A 56 1.05 -7.05 -7.27
CA GLU A 56 0.33 -8.13 -7.96
C GLU A 56 1.24 -9.27 -8.45
N ALA A 57 2.52 -8.96 -8.73
CA ALA A 57 3.53 -9.96 -9.08
C ALA A 57 4.08 -10.75 -7.87
N MET A 58 3.74 -10.35 -6.64
CA MET A 58 4.16 -11.06 -5.43
C MET A 58 3.18 -12.18 -5.05
N PRO A 59 3.66 -13.26 -4.39
CA PRO A 59 2.78 -14.23 -3.75
C PRO A 59 1.78 -13.54 -2.80
N ALA A 60 0.50 -13.85 -2.94
CA ALA A 60 -0.61 -13.24 -2.18
C ALA A 60 -0.75 -11.70 -2.31
N GLY A 61 -0.09 -11.05 -3.28
CA GLY A 61 -0.09 -9.59 -3.41
C GLY A 61 -1.26 -8.96 -4.17
N ALA A 62 -2.14 -9.77 -4.79
CA ALA A 62 -3.32 -9.31 -5.51
C ALA A 62 -4.24 -8.41 -4.64
N ARG A 63 -4.37 -8.77 -3.36
CA ARG A 63 -5.17 -8.00 -2.39
C ARG A 63 -4.57 -6.62 -2.10
N ALA A 64 -3.26 -6.56 -1.90
CA ALA A 64 -2.53 -5.30 -1.69
C ALA A 64 -2.60 -4.38 -2.92
N ALA A 65 -2.47 -4.96 -4.13
CA ALA A 65 -2.62 -4.22 -5.37
C ALA A 65 -4.01 -3.56 -5.50
N ARG A 66 -5.07 -4.28 -5.11
CA ARG A 66 -6.44 -3.77 -5.10
C ARG A 66 -6.60 -2.56 -4.17
N VAL A 67 -6.07 -2.62 -2.96
CA VAL A 67 -6.12 -1.53 -1.95
C VAL A 67 -5.40 -0.26 -2.43
N VAL A 68 -4.33 -0.40 -3.21
CA VAL A 68 -3.60 0.74 -3.79
C VAL A 68 -4.36 1.36 -4.97
N ARG A 69 -5.09 0.55 -5.75
CA ARG A 69 -5.87 1.03 -6.92
C ARG A 69 -7.20 1.67 -6.52
N GLU A 70 -7.96 0.97 -5.70
CA GLU A 70 -9.32 1.35 -5.32
C GLU A 70 -9.30 2.28 -4.10
N ALA A 71 -9.88 3.48 -4.23
CA ALA A 71 -10.19 4.33 -3.07
C ALA A 71 -11.34 3.68 -2.30
N VAL A 72 -11.02 2.76 -1.41
CA VAL A 72 -12.01 2.12 -0.54
C VAL A 72 -12.35 3.11 0.57
N PRO A 73 -13.60 3.59 0.67
CA PRO A 73 -14.02 4.41 1.81
C PRO A 73 -13.82 3.62 3.10
N LEU A 74 -13.27 4.27 4.13
CA LEU A 74 -13.05 3.74 5.49
C LEU A 74 -14.30 3.18 6.19
N GLU A 75 -15.48 3.25 5.57
CA GLU A 75 -16.76 2.86 6.17
C GLU A 75 -17.02 1.34 6.15
N ALA A 76 -16.18 0.55 5.47
CA ALA A 76 -16.29 -0.90 5.58
C ALA A 76 -15.45 -1.42 6.77
N PRO A 77 -16.02 -2.15 7.73
CA PRO A 77 -15.27 -2.84 8.81
C PRO A 77 -14.29 -3.92 8.30
N ASP A 78 -14.04 -3.95 6.99
CA ASP A 78 -13.06 -4.79 6.31
C ASP A 78 -11.63 -4.26 6.40
N GLU A 79 -11.33 -3.12 7.04
CA GLU A 79 -9.94 -2.61 7.17
C GLU A 79 -8.98 -3.66 7.77
N ALA A 80 -9.43 -4.40 8.79
CA ALA A 80 -8.65 -5.48 9.40
C ALA A 80 -8.59 -6.72 8.50
N ARG A 81 -9.72 -7.12 7.88
CA ARG A 81 -9.78 -8.25 6.94
C ARG A 81 -8.92 -8.01 5.72
N LEU A 82 -8.87 -6.77 5.21
CA LEU A 82 -8.12 -6.34 4.01
C LEU A 82 -6.62 -6.62 4.12
N LEU A 83 -6.09 -6.74 5.33
CA LEU A 83 -4.67 -6.93 5.62
C LEU A 83 -4.34 -8.31 6.22
N ASP A 84 -5.35 -9.05 6.70
CA ASP A 84 -5.17 -10.21 7.58
C ASP A 84 -4.52 -11.43 6.92
N GLU A 85 -4.66 -11.60 5.60
CA GLU A 85 -4.08 -12.75 4.87
C GLU A 85 -2.58 -12.59 4.59
N ALA A 86 -2.00 -11.41 4.80
CA ALA A 86 -0.63 -11.09 4.40
C ALA A 86 0.22 -10.44 5.51
N LEU A 87 -0.26 -10.40 6.76
CA LEU A 87 0.53 -9.86 7.87
C LEU A 87 1.87 -10.61 7.93
N PRO A 88 3.01 -9.94 7.69
CA PRO A 88 4.30 -10.60 7.70
C PRO A 88 4.53 -11.24 9.05
N ALA A 89 5.09 -12.45 9.08
CA ALA A 89 5.47 -13.13 10.31
C ALA A 89 6.42 -12.23 11.12
N GLY A 90 5.89 -11.47 12.08
CA GLY A 90 6.62 -10.44 12.83
C GLY A 90 5.80 -9.21 13.20
N LEU A 91 4.74 -8.85 12.44
CA LEU A 91 3.78 -7.83 12.86
C LEU A 91 2.63 -8.51 13.63
N ARG A 92 2.61 -8.35 14.95
CA ARG A 92 1.41 -8.65 15.74
C ARG A 92 0.72 -7.35 16.12
N LEU A 93 -0.53 -7.18 15.70
CA LEU A 93 -1.42 -6.17 16.25
C LEU A 93 -1.69 -6.56 17.71
N ARG A 94 -1.01 -5.91 18.66
CA ARG A 94 -1.40 -5.99 20.06
C ARG A 94 -2.51 -4.96 20.27
N GLY A 95 -3.68 -5.47 20.64
CA GLY A 95 -4.84 -4.66 21.03
C GLY A 95 -4.63 -3.89 22.31
#